data_AF-A0A821LHM3-F1
#
_entry.id   AF-A0A821LHM3-F1
#
_cell.length_a   1.000
_cell.length_b   1.000
_cell.length_c   1.000
_cell.angle_alpha   90.00
_cell.angle_beta   90.00
_cell.angle_gamma   90.00
#
_symmetry.space_group_name_H-M   'P 1'
#
loop_
_entity.id
_entity.type
_entity.pdbx_description
1 polymer ?
#
loop_
_entity_poly.entity_id
_entity_poly.type
_entity_poly.pdbx_seq_one_letter_code
_entity_poly.pdbx_strand_id
1 'polypeptide(L)' 'TVLVTKNPCLHPGDIRKLKAVYVPKLQSCIRDGIVFSSNGHRPSFNEMTGADLGGYQYWAYWDDEFQIEEVVKP' A
#
# COMPACT_ATOMS: atom_id res chain seq x y z
N THR A 1 -12.03 -0.43 0.69
CA THR A 1 -10.71 -1.03 0.36
C THR A 1 -9.81 0.07 -0.15
N VAL A 2 -8.48 -0.05 -0.05
CA VAL A 2 -7.57 0.94 -0.63
C VAL A 2 -6.60 0.24 -1.58
N LEU A 3 -6.41 0.80 -2.78
CA LEU A 3 -5.37 0.40 -3.70
C LEU A 3 -4.13 1.25 -3.43
N VAL A 4 -2.98 0.59 -3.38
CA VAL A 4 -1.70 1.26 -3.14
C VAL A 4 -0.69 0.77 -4.17
N THR A 5 0.06 1.69 -4.76
CA THR A 5 1.20 1.36 -5.62
C THR A 5 2.29 2.44 -5.52
N LYS A 6 3.43 2.19 -6.17
CA LYS A 6 4.55 3.12 -6.30
C LYS A 6 4.78 3.45 -7.77
N ASN A 7 5.25 4.66 -8.05
CA ASN A 7 5.73 5.03 -9.39
C ASN A 7 7.25 4.78 -9.50
N PRO A 8 7.74 4.08 -10.54
CA PRO A 8 6.98 3.38 -11.58
C PRO A 8 6.39 2.04 -11.08
N CYS A 9 5.21 1.73 -11.60
CA CYS A 9 4.54 0.44 -11.47
C CYS A 9 4.91 -0.40 -12.71
N LEU A 10 5.66 -1.49 -12.53
CA LEU A 10 6.25 -2.26 -13.64
C LEU A 10 5.46 -3.54 -13.94
N HIS A 11 4.82 -4.11 -12.91
CA HIS A 11 4.05 -5.34 -13.01
C HIS A 11 2.66 -5.17 -12.39
N PRO A 12 1.63 -5.89 -12.86
CA PRO A 12 0.30 -5.86 -12.23
C PRO A 12 0.33 -6.18 -10.72
N GLY A 13 1.28 -7.03 -10.29
CA GLY A 13 1.48 -7.37 -8.87
C GLY A 13 1.99 -6.22 -7.99
N ASP A 14 2.53 -5.14 -8.57
CA ASP A 14 2.97 -3.94 -7.86
C ASP A 14 1.79 -3.09 -7.37
N ILE A 15 0.56 -3.40 -7.79
CA ILE A 15 -0.66 -2.78 -7.25
C ILE A 15 -1.21 -3.66 -6.14
N ARG A 16 -1.26 -3.12 -4.92
CA ARG A 16 -1.70 -3.84 -3.74
C ARG A 16 -3.12 -3.42 -3.37
N LYS A 17 -4.03 -4.39 -3.31
CA LYS A 17 -5.36 -4.22 -2.72
C LYS A 17 -5.28 -4.47 -1.21
N LEU A 18 -5.34 -3.40 -0.42
CA LEU A 18 -5.15 -3.44 1.03
C LEU A 18 -6.42 -2.99 1.78
N LYS A 19 -6.49 -3.33 3.06
CA LYS A 19 -7.52 -2.82 3.97
C LYS A 19 -6.96 -1.63 4.76
N ALA A 20 -7.53 -0.45 4.54
CA ALA A 20 -7.27 0.69 5.40
C ALA A 20 -7.87 0.43 6.80
N VAL A 21 -7.04 0.53 7.84
CA VAL A 21 -7.46 0.35 9.23
C VAL A 21 -7.04 1.58 10.02
N TYR A 22 -8.00 2.20 10.70
CA TYR A 22 -7.72 3.32 11.59
C TYR A 22 -7.21 2.80 12.94
N VAL A 23 -6.05 3.30 13.37
CA VAL A 23 -5.41 2.94 14.65
C VAL A 23 -5.26 4.22 15.49
N PRO A 24 -6.10 4.43 16.53
CA PRO A 24 -6.12 5.68 17.29
C PRO A 24 -4.76 6.10 17.85
N LYS A 25 -3.94 5.12 18.27
CA LYS A 25 -2.60 5.35 18.83
C LYS A 25 -1.62 6.00 17.85
N LEU A 26 -1.86 5.89 16.54
CA LEU A 26 -0.99 6.48 15.52
C LEU A 26 -1.39 7.90 15.15
N GLN A 27 -2.62 8.33 15.48
CA GLN A 27 -3.13 9.66 15.12
C GLN A 27 -2.31 10.80 15.72
N SER A 28 -1.71 10.63 16.90
CA SER A 28 -0.90 11.68 17.52
C SER A 28 0.48 11.84 16.87
N CYS A 29 1.00 10.82 16.21
CA CYS A 29 2.39 10.75 15.78
C CYS A 29 2.58 10.79 14.27
N ILE A 30 1.56 10.42 13.49
CA ILE A 30 1.65 10.36 12.02
C ILE A 30 0.56 11.26 11.40
N ARG A 31 0.97 12.09 10.45
CA ARG A 31 0.12 12.91 9.56
C ARG A 31 0.61 12.70 8.13
N ASP A 32 -0.30 12.73 7.17
CA ASP A 32 0.01 12.72 5.73
C ASP A 32 0.95 11.58 5.29
N GLY A 33 0.69 10.38 5.79
CA GLY A 33 1.51 9.20 5.50
C GLY A 33 0.72 7.89 5.56
N ILE A 34 1.28 6.87 4.91
CA ILE A 34 0.76 5.49 4.96
C ILE A 34 1.63 4.70 5.93
N VAL A 35 0.98 4.04 6.90
CA VAL A 35 1.66 3.13 7.83
C VAL A 35 1.39 1.69 7.39
N PHE A 36 2.45 0.98 7.02
CA PHE A 36 2.37 -0.44 6.68
C PHE A 36 2.53 -1.30 7.94
N SER A 37 1.85 -2.45 7.95
CA SER A 37 2.03 -3.47 8.99
C SER A 37 3.47 -3.97 9.01
N SER A 38 4.05 -4.12 10.20
CA SER A 38 5.33 -4.80 10.42
C SER A 38 5.18 -6.32 10.50
N ASN A 39 3.95 -6.83 10.52
CA ASN A 39 3.65 -8.27 10.58
C ASN A 39 3.52 -8.85 9.17
N GLY A 40 3.88 -10.13 9.03
CA GLY A 40 3.83 -10.88 7.77
C GLY A 40 5.20 -11.37 7.34
N HIS A 41 5.25 -12.19 6.29
CA HIS A 41 6.52 -12.73 5.77
C HIS A 41 7.30 -11.68 4.97
N ARG A 42 6.59 -10.84 4.20
CA ARG A 42 7.15 -9.77 3.40
C ARG A 42 6.30 -8.51 3.61
N PRO A 43 6.91 -7.35 3.90
CA PRO A 43 6.14 -6.13 4.12
C PRO A 43 5.56 -5.62 2.81
N SER A 44 4.31 -5.13 2.84
CA SER A 44 3.57 -4.73 1.63
C SER A 44 4.27 -3.64 0.82
N PHE A 45 5.04 -2.75 1.46
CA PHE A 45 5.82 -1.74 0.74
C PHE A 45 6.87 -2.37 -0.18
N ASN A 46 7.50 -3.46 0.24
CA ASN A 46 8.53 -4.13 -0.53
C ASN A 46 7.96 -4.97 -1.69
N GLU A 47 6.67 -5.27 -1.65
CA GLU A 47 5.95 -5.94 -2.74
C GLU A 47 5.63 -4.99 -3.91
N MET A 48 5.91 -3.69 -3.77
CA MET A 48 5.69 -2.67 -4.80
C MET A 48 7.04 -2.20 -5.37
N THR A 49 7.51 -2.86 -6.43
CA THR A 49 8.79 -2.55 -7.09
C THR A 49 10.01 -2.58 -6.14
N GLY A 50 9.98 -3.46 -5.13
CA GLY A 50 11.09 -3.63 -4.18
C GLY A 50 11.35 -2.42 -3.29
N ALA A 51 10.36 -1.57 -3.05
CA ALA A 51 10.56 -0.37 -2.23
C ALA A 51 11.02 -0.67 -0.79
N ASP A 52 11.64 0.34 -0.20
CA ASP A 52 12.05 0.40 1.19
C ASP A 52 11.36 1.59 1.89
N LEU A 53 11.80 1.93 3.10
CA LEU A 53 11.28 3.05 3.87
C LEU A 53 12.08 4.35 3.68
N GLY A 54 12.91 4.44 2.64
CA GLY A 54 13.80 5.56 2.32
C GLY A 54 13.14 6.80 1.73
N GLY A 55 11.84 7.02 2.01
CA GLY A 55 11.12 8.22 1.57
C GLY A 55 10.39 8.08 0.23
N TYR A 56 10.11 6.86 -0.22
CA TYR A 56 9.23 6.66 -1.38
C TYR A 56 7.83 7.23 -1.13
N GLN A 57 7.30 7.89 -2.15
CA GLN A 57 5.90 8.29 -2.21
C GLN A 57 5.07 7.17 -2.82
N TYR A 58 3.88 6.96 -2.26
CA TYR A 58 2.93 5.97 -2.71
C TYR A 58 1.71 6.67 -3.28
N TRP A 59 1.16 6.10 -4.35
CA TRP A 59 -0.16 6.44 -4.82
C TRP A 59 -1.18 5.60 -4.06
N ALA A 60 -2.19 6.25 -3.49
CA ALA A 60 -3.29 5.61 -2.78
C ALA A 60 -4.62 6.04 -3.41
N TYR A 61 -5.50 5.06 -3.64
CA TYR A 61 -6.81 5.28 -4.22
C TYR A 61 -7.85 4.47 -3.45
N TRP A 62 -8.92 5.14 -3.03
CA TRP A 62 -9.93 4.59 -2.12
C TRP A 62 -11.36 4.81 -2.60
N ASP A 63 -11.54 5.33 -3.81
CA ASP A 63 -12.86 5.47 -4.41
C ASP A 63 -13.35 4.10 -4.92
N ASP A 64 -14.66 3.92 -4.94
CA ASP A 64 -15.30 2.69 -5.37
C ASP A 64 -15.38 2.57 -6.90
N GLU A 65 -15.16 3.67 -7.64
CA GLU A 65 -15.20 3.71 -9.12
C GLU A 65 -14.22 2.72 -9.78
N PHE A 66 -13.02 2.51 -9.21
CA PHE A 66 -12.03 1.59 -9.75
C PHE A 66 -11.74 0.42 -8.78
N GLN A 67 -12.16 -0.78 -9.16
CA GLN A 67 -11.94 -2.02 -8.40
C GLN A 67 -11.05 -3.00 -9.17
N ILE A 68 -10.09 -3.59 -8.46
CA ILE A 68 -9.36 -4.75 -8.98
C ILE A 68 -10.25 -5.99 -8.81
N GLU A 69 -10.64 -6.57 -9.94
CA GLU A 69 -11.43 -7.82 -10.02
C GLU A 69 -10.56 -9.06 -9.79
N GLU A 70 -9.34 -9.08 -10.32
CA GLU A 70 -8.42 -10.21 -10.20
C GLU A 70 -7.08 -9.78 -9.57
N VAL A 71 -6.72 -10.45 -8.47
CA VAL A 71 -5.40 -10.28 -7.84
C VAL A 71 -4.53 -11.45 -8.28
N VAL A 72 -3.63 -11.19 -9.23
CA VAL A 72 -2.61 -12.16 -9.64
C VAL A 72 -1.64 -12.35 -8.49
N LYS A 73 -1.58 -13.56 -7.94
CA LYS A 73 -0.61 -13.92 -6.92
C LYS A 73 0.77 -14.04 -7.56
N PRO A 74 1.85 -13.63 -6.87
CA PRO A 74 3.21 -13.85 -7.35
C PRO A 74 3.51 -15.33 -7.57
#